data_AF-A0A1S1MTN1-F1
#
_entry.id   AF-A0A1S1MTN1-F1
#
_cell.length_a   1.000
_cell.length_b   1.000
_cell.length_c   1.000
_cell.angle_alpha   90.00
_cell.angle_beta   90.00
_cell.angle_gamma   90.00
#
_symmetry.space_group_name_H-M   'P 1'
#
loop_
_entity.id
_entity.type
_entity.pdbx_description
1 polymer ?
#
loop_
_entity_poly.entity_id
_entity_poly.type
_entity_poly.pdbx_seq_one_letter_code
_entity_poly.pdbx_strand_id
1 'polypeptide(L)'
;MAIVIAGIGITSFPESKNPDVEKAALEVLYPFESVNSPKFKRKSAGKTTSTPFGKEPIAINVSYAHVLIDTGAFVADKSYDLRFEFNDQTFENEVVELIPVDAELKKHFSKSLGGNA
;
A
#
# COMPACT_ATOMS: atom_id res chain seq x y z
N MET A 1 8.19 1.64 -11.29
CA MET A 1 7.32 2.81 -11.50
C MET A 1 6.90 3.25 -10.13
N ALA A 2 7.37 4.42 -9.69
CA ALA A 2 7.13 4.88 -8.34
C ALA A 2 5.66 5.28 -8.16
N ILE A 3 5.03 4.80 -7.09
CA ILE A 3 3.67 5.18 -6.67
C ILE A 3 3.73 5.93 -5.35
N VAL A 4 2.76 6.82 -5.11
CA VAL A 4 2.64 7.52 -3.83
C VAL A 4 1.71 6.73 -2.93
N ILE A 5 2.24 6.29 -1.79
CA ILE A 5 1.48 5.48 -0.82
C ILE A 5 1.00 6.40 0.31
N ALA A 6 -0.31 6.46 0.51
CA ALA A 6 -0.97 7.23 1.56
C ALA A 6 -0.94 6.51 2.91
N GLY A 7 -0.96 5.17 2.90
CA GLY A 7 -1.08 4.38 4.11
C GLY A 7 -0.88 2.88 3.90
N ILE A 8 -0.72 2.17 5.01
CA ILE A 8 -0.73 0.72 5.10
C ILE A 8 -1.84 0.35 6.08
N GLY A 9 -2.74 -0.54 5.68
CA GLY A 9 -3.81 -1.05 6.52
C GLY A 9 -3.66 -2.54 6.74
N ILE A 10 -3.84 -2.99 7.98
CA ILE A 10 -4.01 -4.40 8.33
C ILE A 10 -5.44 -4.57 8.86
N THR A 11 -6.20 -5.48 8.26
CA THR A 11 -7.58 -5.77 8.63
C THR A 11 -7.69 -7.22 9.07
N SER A 12 -8.27 -7.44 10.24
CA SER A 12 -8.64 -8.74 10.77
C SER A 12 -10.13 -8.77 11.10
N PHE A 13 -10.72 -9.96 11.13
CA PHE A 13 -12.14 -10.13 11.47
C PHE A 13 -12.27 -11.10 12.66
N PRO A 14 -12.12 -10.63 13.90
CA PRO A 14 -12.08 -11.48 15.10
C PRO A 14 -13.36 -12.28 15.34
N GLU A 15 -14.51 -11.81 14.86
CA GLU A 15 -15.80 -12.51 14.98
C GLU A 15 -16.11 -13.42 13.78
N SER A 16 -15.20 -13.52 12.81
CA SER A 16 -15.39 -14.35 11.62
C SER A 16 -15.07 -15.82 11.88
N LYS A 17 -15.34 -16.66 10.88
CA LYS A 17 -14.98 -18.09 10.92
C LYS A 17 -13.48 -18.34 11.07
N ASN A 18 -12.65 -17.36 10.67
CA ASN A 18 -11.18 -17.43 10.71
C ASN A 18 -10.64 -16.17 11.43
N PRO A 19 -10.68 -16.13 12.78
CA PRO A 19 -10.38 -14.94 13.55
C PRO A 19 -8.92 -14.46 13.44
N ASP A 20 -8.00 -15.39 13.17
CA ASP A 20 -6.56 -15.12 13.10
C ASP A 20 -6.08 -14.74 11.68
N VAL A 21 -6.98 -14.68 10.70
CA VAL A 21 -6.62 -14.30 9.33
C VAL A 21 -6.63 -12.80 9.20
N GLU A 22 -5.47 -12.26 8.87
CA GLU A 22 -5.28 -10.85 8.57
C GLU A 22 -5.09 -10.65 7.06
N LYS A 23 -5.50 -9.48 6.58
CA LYS A 23 -5.23 -9.00 5.24
C LYS A 23 -4.58 -7.64 5.32
N ALA A 24 -3.51 -7.44 4.57
CA ALA A 24 -2.82 -6.16 4.52
C ALA A 24 -2.89 -5.57 3.10
N ALA A 25 -3.13 -4.26 3.02
CA ALA A 25 -3.25 -3.54 1.76
C ALA A 25 -2.57 -2.17 1.83
N LEU A 26 -2.13 -1.70 0.66
CA LEU A 26 -1.61 -0.35 0.48
C LEU A 26 -2.73 0.60 0.06
N GLU A 27 -2.84 1.72 0.77
CA GLU A 27 -3.64 2.87 0.35
C GLU A 27 -2.79 3.71 -0.60
N VAL A 28 -3.18 3.77 -1.87
CA VAL A 28 -2.40 4.45 -2.93
C VAL A 28 -3.10 5.74 -3.32
N LEU A 29 -2.34 6.82 -3.49
CA LEU A 29 -2.89 8.07 -3.99
C LEU A 29 -3.03 8.05 -5.51
N TYR A 30 -4.27 7.91 -5.97
CA TYR A 30 -4.64 8.05 -7.36
C TYR A 30 -5.05 9.49 -7.69
N PRO A 31 -4.87 9.94 -8.94
CA PRO A 31 -5.47 11.19 -9.41
C PRO A 31 -7.00 11.13 -9.26
N PHE A 32 -7.61 12.19 -8.73
CA PHE A 32 -9.07 12.22 -8.62
C PHE A 32 -9.71 12.65 -9.94
N GLU A 33 -10.04 11.68 -10.79
CA GLU A 33 -10.47 11.94 -12.16
C GLU A 33 -11.87 12.54 -12.28
N SER A 34 -11.99 13.57 -13.11
CA SER A 34 -13.28 14.11 -13.53
C SER A 34 -13.90 13.18 -14.55
N VAL A 35 -15.21 12.95 -14.45
CA VAL A 35 -15.94 12.07 -15.37
C VAL A 35 -17.00 12.89 -16.08
N ASN A 36 -17.12 12.72 -17.39
CA ASN A 36 -18.14 13.36 -18.18
C ASN A 36 -18.78 12.34 -19.13
N SER A 37 -19.74 11.59 -18.60
CA SER A 37 -20.53 10.62 -19.36
C SER A 37 -22.01 10.99 -19.32
N PRO A 38 -22.86 10.44 -20.23
CA PRO A 38 -24.29 10.73 -20.22
C PRO A 38 -25.01 10.32 -18.92
N LYS A 39 -24.55 9.25 -18.26
CA LYS A 39 -25.15 8.70 -17.04
C LYS A 39 -24.47 9.14 -15.75
N PHE A 40 -23.26 9.71 -15.84
CA PHE A 40 -22.47 10.11 -14.68
C PHE A 40 -21.53 11.28 -15.02
N LYS A 41 -21.66 12.37 -14.28
CA LYS A 41 -20.77 13.55 -14.39
C LYS A 41 -20.16 13.85 -13.02
N ARG A 42 -18.85 14.07 -12.99
CA ARG A 42 -18.09 14.43 -11.80
C ARG A 42 -17.05 15.49 -12.17
N LYS A 43 -17.03 16.58 -11.41
CA LYS A 43 -15.95 17.57 -11.40
C LYS A 43 -15.12 17.35 -10.15
N SER A 44 -13.81 17.26 -10.29
CA SER A 44 -12.89 16.88 -9.21
C SER A 44 -11.54 17.59 -9.35
N ALA A 45 -10.80 17.65 -8.23
CA ALA A 45 -9.42 18.12 -8.17
C ALA A 45 -8.69 17.36 -7.05
N GLY A 46 -7.37 17.21 -7.16
CA GLY A 46 -6.54 16.55 -6.14
C GLY A 46 -6.41 15.04 -6.35
N LYS A 47 -6.39 14.29 -5.23
CA LYS A 47 -6.09 12.86 -5.19
C LYS A 47 -7.16 12.10 -4.39
N THR A 48 -7.25 10.80 -4.58
CA THR A 48 -8.13 9.88 -3.85
C THR A 48 -7.40 8.59 -3.54
N THR A 49 -7.78 7.90 -2.47
CA THR A 49 -7.32 6.53 -2.20
C THR A 49 -8.26 5.48 -2.76
N SER A 50 -9.42 5.87 -3.28
CA SER A 50 -10.35 4.94 -3.91
C SER A 50 -9.69 4.28 -5.12
N THR A 51 -9.57 2.95 -5.06
CA THR A 51 -9.05 2.15 -6.17
C THR A 51 -9.86 2.44 -7.44
N PRO A 52 -9.20 2.78 -8.56
CA PRO A 52 -9.89 3.05 -9.81
C PRO A 52 -10.74 1.87 -10.26
N PHE A 53 -11.85 2.17 -10.96
CA PHE A 53 -12.73 1.14 -11.49
C PHE A 53 -11.97 0.14 -12.37
N GLY A 54 -12.19 -1.16 -12.16
CA GLY A 54 -11.52 -2.23 -12.88
C GLY A 54 -10.09 -2.53 -12.41
N LYS A 55 -9.63 -1.91 -11.31
CA LYS A 55 -8.39 -2.29 -10.63
C LYS A 55 -8.70 -2.89 -9.26
N GLU A 56 -7.81 -3.75 -8.80
CA GLU A 56 -7.84 -4.30 -7.46
C GLU A 56 -6.95 -3.47 -6.52
N PRO A 57 -7.28 -3.41 -5.21
CA PRO A 57 -6.38 -2.88 -4.20
C PRO A 57 -5.03 -3.60 -4.23
N ILE A 58 -3.96 -2.89 -3.89
CA ILE A 58 -2.62 -3.49 -3.87
C ILE A 58 -2.45 -4.23 -2.53
N ALA A 59 -2.41 -5.55 -2.58
CA ALA A 59 -2.09 -6.39 -1.43
C ALA A 59 -0.60 -6.25 -1.06
N ILE A 60 -0.31 -6.26 0.24
CA ILE A 60 1.04 -6.31 0.79
C ILE A 60 1.13 -7.51 1.72
N ASN A 61 2.29 -8.16 1.75
CA ASN A 61 2.51 -9.27 2.65
C ASN A 61 2.28 -8.85 4.10
N VAL A 62 1.45 -9.59 4.82
CA VAL A 62 1.00 -9.25 6.18
C VAL A 62 2.17 -9.10 7.14
N SER A 63 3.11 -10.06 7.13
CA SER A 63 4.28 -10.02 8.02
C SER A 63 5.14 -8.80 7.74
N TYR A 64 5.32 -8.44 6.48
CA TYR A 64 6.08 -7.25 6.10
C TYR A 64 5.35 -5.94 6.47
N ALA A 65 4.02 -5.91 6.33
CA ALA A 65 3.21 -4.76 6.74
C ALA A 65 3.35 -4.49 8.26
N HIS A 66 3.31 -5.54 9.10
CA HIS A 66 3.59 -5.42 10.53
C HIS A 66 4.97 -4.83 10.79
N VAL A 67 6.02 -5.37 10.16
CA VAL A 67 7.39 -4.83 10.31
C VAL A 67 7.45 -3.34 9.98
N LEU A 68 6.83 -2.91 8.88
CA LEU A 68 6.83 -1.50 8.47
C LEU A 68 6.11 -0.58 9.46
N ILE A 69 4.99 -1.04 10.01
CA ILE A 69 4.19 -0.29 10.98
C ILE A 69 4.88 -0.25 12.33
N ASP A 70 5.29 -1.40 12.87
CA ASP A 70 5.84 -1.54 14.22
C ASP A 70 7.19 -0.85 14.38
N THR A 71 8.01 -0.84 13.31
CA THR A 71 9.31 -0.14 13.31
C THR A 71 9.19 1.35 13.00
N GLY A 72 8.02 1.83 12.57
CA GLY A 72 7.85 3.18 12.04
C GLY A 72 8.70 3.46 10.79
N ALA A 73 9.07 2.40 10.04
CA ALA A 73 9.83 2.55 8.80
C ALA A 73 8.98 3.22 7.71
N PHE A 74 7.69 2.90 7.63
CA PHE A 74 6.80 3.50 6.63
C PHE A 74 6.57 4.99 6.87
N VAL A 75 6.60 5.78 5.79
CA VAL A 75 6.29 7.21 5.80
C VAL A 75 5.23 7.50 4.75
N ALA A 76 4.07 7.99 5.20
CA ALA A 76 2.95 8.32 4.33
C ALA A 76 3.29 9.45 3.34
N ASP A 77 2.54 9.49 2.23
CA ASP A 77 2.61 10.49 1.16
C ASP A 77 3.98 10.55 0.44
N LYS A 78 4.75 9.46 0.53
CA LYS A 78 6.04 9.30 -0.16
C LYS A 78 5.95 8.35 -1.35
N SER A 79 6.93 8.49 -2.23
CA SER A 79 7.05 7.70 -3.46
C SER A 79 7.88 6.45 -3.22
N TYR A 80 7.32 5.30 -3.61
CA TYR A 80 7.96 3.99 -3.49
C TYR A 80 7.86 3.25 -4.82
N ASP A 81 8.94 2.56 -5.21
CA ASP A 81 8.83 1.44 -6.12
C ASP A 81 8.38 0.19 -5.34
N LEU A 82 7.60 -0.67 -5.99
CA LEU A 82 7.07 -1.88 -5.38
C LEU A 82 7.74 -3.12 -5.97
N ARG A 83 8.15 -4.04 -5.11
CA ARG A 83 8.51 -5.41 -5.51
C ARG A 83 7.38 -6.35 -5.15
N PHE A 84 6.90 -7.07 -6.16
CA PHE A 84 5.84 -8.05 -6.03
C PHE A 84 6.40 -9.46 -6.08
N GLU A 85 5.82 -10.36 -5.31
CA GLU A 85 6.01 -11.80 -5.42
C GLU A 85 4.66 -12.51 -5.32
N PHE A 86 4.58 -13.68 -5.97
CA PHE A 86 3.41 -14.53 -5.84
C PHE A 86 3.49 -15.31 -4.52
N ASN A 87 2.41 -15.24 -3.73
CA ASN A 87 2.32 -15.97 -2.47
C ASN A 87 1.50 -17.25 -2.69
N ASP A 88 2.15 -18.42 -2.59
CA ASP A 88 1.51 -19.72 -2.80
C ASP A 88 0.44 -20.07 -1.75
N GLN A 89 0.41 -19.38 -0.60
CA GLN A 89 -0.57 -19.62 0.47
C GLN A 89 -1.87 -18.86 0.24
N THR A 90 -1.76 -17.59 -0.17
CA THR A 90 -2.91 -16.73 -0.44
C THR A 90 -3.37 -16.80 -1.90
N PHE A 91 -2.51 -17.33 -2.79
CA PHE A 91 -2.68 -17.33 -4.24
C PHE A 91 -2.83 -15.92 -4.84
N GLU A 92 -2.22 -14.92 -4.18
CA GLU A 92 -2.25 -13.51 -4.59
C GLU A 92 -0.82 -13.01 -4.90
N ASN A 93 -0.71 -12.00 -5.75
CA ASN A 93 0.54 -11.26 -5.92
C ASN A 93 0.59 -10.15 -4.86
N GLU A 94 1.54 -10.28 -3.93
CA GLU A 94 1.68 -9.39 -2.79
C GLU A 94 2.94 -8.53 -2.93
N VAL A 95 2.86 -7.29 -2.45
CA VAL A 95 4.06 -6.48 -2.24
C VAL A 95 4.86 -7.10 -1.11
N VAL A 96 6.12 -7.45 -1.39
CA VAL A 96 7.06 -8.00 -0.40
C VAL A 96 8.13 -6.99 0.01
N GLU A 97 8.25 -5.90 -0.73
CA GLU A 97 9.21 -4.84 -0.44
C GLU A 97 8.75 -3.49 -0.98
N LEU A 98 8.80 -2.47 -0.12
CA LEU A 98 8.73 -1.07 -0.51
C LEU A 98 10.15 -0.55 -0.72
N ILE A 99 10.43 -0.02 -1.91
CA ILE A 99 11.73 0.54 -2.27
C ILE A 99 11.58 2.07 -2.26
N PRO A 100 12.07 2.76 -1.21
CA PRO A 100 12.05 4.21 -1.17
C PRO A 100 12.78 4.81 -2.37
N VAL A 101 12.22 5.85 -2.98
CA VAL A 101 12.85 6.47 -4.16
C VAL A 101 13.85 7.55 -3.75
N ASP A 102 13.49 8.38 -2.77
CA ASP A 102 14.32 9.51 -2.33
C ASP A 102 15.42 9.09 -1.33
N ALA A 103 16.53 9.82 -1.35
CA ALA A 103 17.72 9.46 -0.58
C ALA A 103 17.54 9.58 0.93
N GLU A 104 16.71 10.51 1.40
CA GLU A 104 16.44 10.68 2.84
C GLU A 104 15.56 9.55 3.37
N LEU A 105 14.54 9.17 2.62
CA LEU A 105 13.66 8.07 2.96
C LEU A 105 14.37 6.73 2.89
N LYS A 106 15.31 6.53 1.96
CA LYS A 106 16.20 5.36 1.95
C LYS A 106 17.00 5.25 3.26
N LYS A 107 17.56 6.36 3.73
CA LYS A 107 18.31 6.40 5.00
C LYS A 107 17.39 6.13 6.20
N HIS A 108 16.18 6.71 6.20
CA HIS A 108 15.17 6.45 7.23
C HIS A 108 14.82 4.96 7.29
N PHE A 109 14.48 4.36 6.14
CA PHE A 109 14.16 2.94 6.03
C PHE A 109 15.29 2.05 6.54
N SER A 110 16.52 2.31 6.10
CA SER A 110 17.69 1.55 6.55
C SER A 110 17.85 1.62 8.08
N LYS A 111 17.71 2.81 8.66
CA LYS A 111 17.81 3.01 10.11
C LYS A 111 16.67 2.33 10.88
N SER A 112 15.42 2.49 10.45
CA SER A 112 14.25 1.93 11.14
C SER A 112 14.20 0.41 11.07
N LEU A 113 14.69 -0.19 9.98
CA LEU A 113 14.73 -1.64 9.81
C LEU A 113 15.99 -2.29 10.41
N GLY A 114 16.83 -1.53 11.13
CA GLY A 114 18.02 -2.05 11.80
C GLY A 114 19.21 -2.32 10.87
N GLY A 115 19.20 -1.77 9.65
CA GLY A 115 20.37 -1.72 8.78
C GLY A 115 21.40 -0.74 9.34
N ASN A 116 22.61 -1.22 9.62
CA ASN A 116 23.71 -0.36 10.03
C ASN A 116 23.98 0.71 8.94
N ALA A 117 23.88 1.99 9.32
CA ALA A 117 24.15 3.14 8.48
C ALA A 117 25.63 3.26 8.07
#